data_AF-A0A950BHD2-F1
#
_entry.id   AF-A0A950BHD2-F1
#
_cell.length_a   1.000
_cell.length_b   1.000
_cell.length_c   1.000
_cell.angle_alpha   90.00
_cell.angle_beta   90.00
_cell.angle_gamma   90.00
#
_symmetry.space_group_name_H-M   'P 1'
#
loop_
_entity.id
_entity.type
_entity.pdbx_description
1 polymer ?
#
loop_
_entity_poly.entity_id
_entity_poly.type
_entity_poly.pdbx_seq_one_letter_code
_entity_poly.pdbx_strand_id
1 'polypeptide(L)'
;MTAATALRFAPAFADAGVASTLTFSDGAVATTYEHCGDTDLCATVKYPNGDLLSIYSEGAALCQPYYLDFVSMNGATKNFEFSRVMNHDPIPTNSNSCGHSRSTTMVMDHGLVHLTVSENSDGTLRLQFAK
;
A
#
# COMPACT_ATOMS: atom_id res chain seq x y z
N MET A 1 31.75 -29.19 -12.62
CA MET A 1 30.69 -28.91 -11.64
C MET A 1 30.43 -27.42 -11.70
N THR A 2 29.38 -27.01 -12.42
CA THR A 2 29.08 -25.61 -12.70
C THR A 2 28.07 -25.13 -11.67
N ALA A 3 28.45 -24.20 -10.80
CA ALA A 3 27.58 -23.64 -9.78
C ALA A 3 26.57 -22.70 -10.44
N ALA A 4 25.28 -23.01 -10.31
CA ALA A 4 24.20 -22.12 -10.70
C ALA A 4 24.04 -21.05 -9.62
N THR A 5 24.48 -19.83 -9.92
CA THR A 5 24.19 -18.66 -9.09
C THR A 5 22.72 -18.31 -9.26
N ALA A 6 21.91 -18.63 -8.25
CA ALA A 6 20.53 -18.17 -8.15
C ALA A 6 20.55 -16.63 -7.95
N LEU A 7 20.21 -15.89 -9.01
CA LEU A 7 19.86 -14.48 -8.88
C LEU A 7 18.61 -14.38 -8.00
N ARG A 8 18.79 -13.93 -6.76
CA ARG A 8 17.70 -13.49 -5.91
C ARG A 8 17.18 -12.19 -6.51
N PHE A 9 16.00 -12.23 -7.13
CA PHE A 9 15.19 -11.03 -7.33
C PHE A 9 14.71 -10.59 -5.94
N ALA A 10 15.50 -9.77 -5.26
CA ALA A 10 14.95 -8.95 -4.20
C ALA A 10 14.01 -7.95 -4.89
N PRO A 11 12.74 -7.80 -4.44
CA PRO A 11 11.94 -6.69 -4.91
C PRO A 11 12.74 -5.43 -4.61
N ALA A 12 13.01 -4.63 -5.65
CA ALA A 12 13.58 -3.32 -5.48
C ALA A 12 12.54 -2.52 -4.70
N PHE A 13 12.77 -2.35 -3.40
CA PHE A 13 12.16 -1.27 -2.64
C PHE A 13 12.67 -0.01 -3.33
N ALA A 14 11.87 0.56 -4.24
CA ALA A 14 12.14 1.91 -4.72
C ALA A 14 12.36 2.78 -3.48
N ASP A 15 13.33 3.70 -3.58
CA ASP A 15 13.72 4.66 -2.53
C ASP A 15 12.60 5.68 -2.30
N ALA A 16 11.42 5.17 -1.95
CA ALA A 16 10.28 5.94 -1.52
C ALA A 16 10.63 6.38 -0.10
N GLY A 17 11.05 7.64 0.03
CA GLY A 17 11.40 8.23 1.32
C GLY A 17 10.29 7.97 2.34
N VAL A 18 10.67 7.71 3.59
CA VAL A 18 9.68 7.51 4.66
C VAL A 18 8.89 8.81 4.84
N ALA A 19 7.58 8.76 4.57
CA ALA A 19 6.66 9.87 4.74
C ALA A 19 6.28 10.06 6.20
N SER A 20 5.93 8.96 6.88
CA SER A 20 5.57 9.00 8.30
C SER A 20 5.82 7.67 9.00
N THR A 21 5.89 7.72 10.32
CA THR A 21 5.95 6.54 11.18
C THR A 21 5.03 6.72 12.37
N LEU A 22 4.26 5.68 12.70
CA LEU A 22 3.32 5.67 13.82
C LEU A 22 3.47 4.37 14.60
N THR A 23 3.68 4.48 15.91
CA THR A 23 3.67 3.32 16.81
C THR A 23 2.28 3.17 17.45
N PHE A 24 1.64 2.03 17.23
CA PHE A 24 0.35 1.66 17.80
C PHE A 24 0.47 1.24 19.28
N SER A 25 -0.67 1.12 19.98
CA SER A 25 -0.71 0.81 21.41
C SER A 25 -0.26 -0.62 21.74
N ASP A 26 -0.41 -1.54 20.80
CA ASP A 26 0.07 -2.93 20.89
C ASP A 26 1.58 -3.05 20.63
N GLY A 27 2.25 -1.96 20.25
CA GLY A 27 3.67 -1.92 19.91
C GLY A 27 3.97 -2.15 18.43
N ALA A 28 2.96 -2.38 17.59
CA ALA A 28 3.16 -2.44 16.15
C ALA A 28 3.58 -1.07 15.59
N VAL A 29 4.45 -1.09 14.58
CA VAL A 29 5.01 0.13 13.98
C VAL A 29 4.59 0.21 12.52
N ALA A 30 3.73 1.18 12.22
CA ALA A 30 3.36 1.53 10.86
C ALA A 30 4.34 2.54 10.28
N THR A 31 4.74 2.33 9.03
CA THR A 31 5.56 3.23 8.22
C THR A 31 4.84 3.49 6.91
N THR A 32 4.70 4.74 6.50
CA THR A 32 4.21 5.11 5.17
C THR A 32 5.34 5.69 4.34
N TYR A 33 5.27 5.50 3.02
CA TYR A 33 6.28 5.98 2.09
C TYR A 33 5.72 7.06 1.18
N GLU A 34 6.59 7.96 0.74
CA GLU A 34 6.25 9.02 -0.21
C GLU A 34 6.04 8.45 -1.62
N HIS A 35 5.24 9.14 -2.44
CA HIS A 35 5.05 8.85 -3.87
C HIS A 35 4.71 7.38 -4.18
N CYS A 36 3.69 6.84 -3.52
CA CYS A 36 3.15 5.50 -3.83
C CYS A 36 2.48 5.52 -5.22
N GLY A 37 3.21 5.11 -6.25
CA GLY A 37 2.79 5.09 -7.65
C GLY A 37 2.06 3.81 -8.04
N ASP A 38 2.28 3.31 -9.26
CA ASP A 38 1.76 2.00 -9.68
C ASP A 38 2.73 0.91 -9.26
N THR A 39 2.23 -0.17 -8.64
CA THR A 39 3.02 -1.33 -8.18
C THR A 39 4.04 -1.05 -7.06
N ASP A 40 3.93 0.11 -6.40
CA ASP A 40 4.87 0.54 -5.37
C ASP A 40 4.49 0.02 -3.97
N LEU A 41 5.49 -0.09 -3.10
CA LEU A 41 5.25 -0.29 -1.67
C LEU A 41 4.88 1.04 -1.02
N CYS A 42 3.66 1.10 -0.49
CA CYS A 42 3.06 2.34 -0.01
C CYS A 42 3.08 2.47 1.51
N ALA A 43 3.00 1.34 2.21
CA ALA A 43 3.13 1.29 3.64
C ALA A 43 3.56 -0.09 4.14
N THR A 44 4.12 -0.12 5.34
CA THR A 44 4.35 -1.35 6.11
C THR A 44 3.81 -1.22 7.52
N VAL A 45 3.43 -2.34 8.12
CA VAL A 45 3.17 -2.48 9.56
C VAL A 45 3.99 -3.65 10.10
N LYS A 46 4.94 -3.35 10.98
CA LYS A 46 5.75 -4.35 11.69
C LYS A 46 5.08 -4.68 13.02
N TYR A 47 4.63 -5.91 13.18
CA TYR A 47 3.97 -6.36 14.40
C TYR A 47 4.99 -6.92 15.41
N PRO A 48 4.72 -6.84 16.73
CA PRO A 48 5.62 -7.36 17.76
C PRO A 48 5.87 -8.87 17.68
N ASN A 49 4.95 -9.62 17.09
CA ASN A 49 5.06 -11.07 16.88
C ASN A 49 6.01 -11.44 15.71
N GLY A 50 6.59 -10.45 15.01
CA GLY A 50 7.50 -10.63 13.88
C GLY A 50 6.80 -10.64 12.51
N ASP A 51 5.46 -10.52 12.47
CA ASP A 51 4.75 -10.38 11.21
C ASP A 51 5.00 -9.00 10.58
N LEU A 52 5.04 -8.99 9.25
CA LEU A 52 5.11 -7.78 8.44
C LEU A 52 3.90 -7.74 7.51
N LEU A 53 3.09 -6.71 7.64
CA LEU A 53 2.11 -6.36 6.62
C LEU A 53 2.72 -5.33 5.69
N SER A 54 2.70 -5.62 4.39
CA SER A 54 3.06 -4.68 3.33
C SER A 54 1.80 -4.29 2.56
N ILE A 55 1.67 -3.01 2.24
CA ILE A 55 0.55 -2.48 1.46
C ILE A 55 1.14 -1.95 0.16
N TYR A 56 0.76 -2.55 -0.96
CA TYR A 56 1.15 -2.15 -2.29
C TYR A 56 -0.01 -1.45 -2.99
N SER A 57 0.28 -0.52 -3.89
CA SER A 57 -0.69 -0.02 -4.85
C SER A 57 -0.63 -0.84 -6.13
N GLU A 58 -1.77 -1.10 -6.73
CA GLU A 58 -1.86 -1.68 -8.07
C GLU A 58 -2.90 -0.89 -8.87
N GLY A 59 -2.56 -0.53 -10.10
CA GLY A 59 -3.50 0.10 -11.02
C GLY A 59 -3.38 1.62 -11.02
N ALA A 60 -2.52 2.12 -11.91
CA ALA A 60 -2.57 3.50 -12.40
C ALA A 60 -3.03 3.55 -13.87
N ALA A 61 -3.73 2.52 -14.36
CA ALA A 61 -4.24 2.52 -15.73
C ALA A 61 -5.23 3.67 -15.92
N LEU A 62 -5.19 4.31 -17.09
CA LEU A 62 -6.02 5.47 -17.40
C LEU A 62 -7.49 5.19 -17.10
N CYS A 63 -8.07 6.01 -16.20
CA CYS A 63 -9.45 5.94 -15.74
C CYS A 63 -9.84 4.66 -14.99
N GLN A 64 -8.90 3.91 -14.43
CA GLN A 64 -9.19 2.79 -13.54
C GLN A 64 -8.95 3.20 -12.08
N PRO A 65 -9.72 2.66 -11.12
CA PRO A 65 -9.46 2.88 -9.72
C PRO A 65 -8.14 2.19 -9.31
N TYR A 66 -7.45 2.81 -8.34
CA TYR A 66 -6.37 2.12 -7.63
C TYR A 66 -6.92 0.95 -6.81
N TYR A 67 -6.13 -0.11 -6.77
CA TYR A 67 -6.24 -1.22 -5.86
C TYR A 67 -5.13 -1.09 -4.82
N LEU A 68 -5.44 -1.47 -3.59
CA LEU A 68 -4.47 -1.63 -2.53
C LEU A 68 -4.37 -3.09 -2.22
N ASP A 69 -3.19 -3.66 -2.35
CA ASP A 69 -2.91 -5.06 -2.04
C ASP A 69 -2.20 -5.18 -0.69
N PHE A 70 -2.77 -6.00 0.19
CA PHE A 70 -2.35 -6.16 1.57
C PHE A 70 -1.73 -7.54 1.74
N VAL A 71 -0.42 -7.59 1.89
CA VAL A 71 0.35 -8.84 1.98
C VAL A 71 0.95 -8.98 3.37
N SER A 72 0.52 -9.99 4.14
CA SER A 72 1.14 -10.32 5.42
C SER A 72 2.12 -11.48 5.28
N MET A 73 3.32 -11.29 5.83
CA MET A 73 4.38 -12.29 5.87
C MET A 73 4.89 -12.50 7.30
N ASN A 74 5.22 -13.75 7.64
CA ASN A 74 6.07 -14.11 8.77
C ASN A 74 7.41 -14.61 8.23
N GLY A 75 8.45 -13.78 8.29
CA GLY A 75 9.73 -14.08 7.63
C GLY A 75 9.56 -14.26 6.12
N ALA A 76 9.77 -15.48 5.62
CA ALA A 76 9.62 -15.82 4.20
C ALA A 76 8.26 -16.44 3.84
N THR A 77 7.37 -16.63 4.81
CA THR A 77 6.08 -17.29 4.61
C THR A 77 4.98 -16.25 4.49
N LYS A 78 4.20 -16.30 3.40
CA LYS A 78 2.99 -15.48 3.26
C LYS A 78 1.87 -16.07 4.10
N ASN A 79 1.39 -15.30 5.06
CA ASN A 79 0.31 -15.69 5.96
C ASN A 79 -1.06 -15.47 5.29
N PHE A 80 -1.27 -14.27 4.75
CA PHE A 80 -2.49 -13.91 4.02
C PHE A 80 -2.24 -12.79 3.02
N GLU A 81 -3.15 -12.66 2.05
CA GLU A 81 -3.17 -11.61 1.04
C GLU A 81 -4.62 -11.25 0.73
N PHE A 82 -4.91 -9.96 0.61
CA PHE A 82 -6.21 -9.48 0.12
C PHE A 82 -6.06 -8.10 -0.51
N SER A 83 -6.95 -7.77 -1.44
CA SER A 83 -6.93 -6.48 -2.10
C SER A 83 -8.22 -5.69 -1.88
N ARG A 84 -8.11 -4.35 -1.93
CA ARG A 84 -9.23 -3.41 -1.80
C ARG A 84 -9.19 -2.37 -2.90
N VAL A 85 -10.32 -2.19 -3.57
CA VAL A 85 -10.53 -1.08 -4.51
C VAL A 85 -10.67 0.22 -3.73
N MET A 86 -9.96 1.25 -4.16
CA MET A 86 -10.20 2.62 -3.70
C MET A 86 -11.49 3.18 -4.32
N ASN A 87 -12.20 4.00 -3.55
CA ASN A 87 -13.32 4.75 -4.09
C ASN A 87 -12.83 5.62 -5.25
N HIS A 88 -13.57 5.62 -6.36
CA HIS A 88 -13.19 6.37 -7.56
C HIS A 88 -14.44 7.03 -8.15
N ASP A 89 -14.28 8.23 -8.68
CA ASP A 89 -15.37 8.93 -9.35
C ASP A 89 -15.87 8.11 -10.55
N PRO A 90 -17.17 8.12 -10.84
CA PRO A 90 -17.68 7.49 -12.04
C PRO A 90 -17.05 8.15 -13.27
N ILE A 91 -16.59 7.32 -14.22
CA ILE A 91 -16.03 7.79 -15.48
C ILE A 91 -17.18 8.39 -16.31
N PRO A 92 -17.17 9.70 -16.62
CA PRO A 92 -18.24 10.28 -17.41
C PRO A 92 -18.16 9.73 -18.83
N THR A 93 -19.27 9.20 -19.35
CA THR A 93 -19.33 8.57 -20.68
C THR A 93 -19.02 9.52 -21.85
N ASN A 94 -19.04 10.83 -21.62
CA ASN A 94 -18.84 11.88 -22.64
C ASN A 94 -17.78 12.92 -22.23
N SER A 95 -16.82 12.57 -21.36
CA SER A 95 -15.74 13.48 -20.96
C SER A 95 -14.38 12.95 -21.39
N ASN A 96 -13.46 13.86 -21.73
CA ASN A 96 -12.04 13.56 -21.92
C ASN A 96 -11.27 13.48 -20.58
N SER A 97 -11.96 13.56 -19.45
CA SER A 97 -11.38 13.48 -18.10
C SER A 97 -11.70 12.14 -17.44
N CYS A 98 -10.70 11.51 -16.83
CA CYS A 98 -10.93 10.42 -15.91
C CYS A 98 -11.56 10.94 -14.60
N GLY A 99 -12.26 10.05 -13.89
CA GLY A 99 -12.56 10.28 -12.48
C GLY A 99 -11.27 10.31 -11.65
N HIS A 100 -11.34 10.83 -10.43
CA HIS A 100 -10.25 10.78 -9.46
C HIS A 100 -10.52 9.73 -8.38
N SER A 101 -9.45 9.23 -7.78
CA SER A 101 -9.55 8.40 -6.58
C SER A 101 -9.95 9.28 -5.40
N ARG A 102 -11.07 8.91 -4.77
CA ARG A 102 -11.55 9.58 -3.57
C ARG A 102 -10.81 9.08 -2.35
N SER A 103 -10.72 9.95 -1.37
CA SER A 103 -10.20 9.54 -0.07
C SER A 103 -10.99 8.35 0.47
N THR A 104 -10.27 7.28 0.77
CA THR A 104 -10.84 6.02 1.25
C THR A 104 -10.28 5.75 2.64
N THR A 105 -11.16 5.64 3.62
CA THR A 105 -10.79 5.26 4.99
C THR A 105 -11.13 3.79 5.21
N MET A 106 -10.14 3.04 5.69
CA MET A 106 -10.26 1.64 6.04
C MET A 106 -9.98 1.48 7.53
N VAL A 107 -10.76 0.61 8.16
CA VAL A 107 -10.58 0.25 9.56
C VAL A 107 -9.86 -1.09 9.60
N MET A 108 -8.75 -1.13 10.33
CA MET A 108 -7.88 -2.28 10.52
C MET A 108 -7.86 -2.65 12.00
N ASP A 109 -7.32 -3.82 12.31
CA ASP A 109 -7.12 -4.31 13.68
C ASP A 109 -8.39 -4.17 14.56
N HIS A 110 -9.48 -4.79 14.12
CA HIS A 110 -10.76 -4.83 14.83
C HIS A 110 -11.40 -3.45 15.17
N GLY A 111 -10.96 -2.35 14.59
CA GLY A 111 -11.47 -1.02 14.94
C GLY A 111 -10.43 -0.03 15.41
N LEU A 112 -9.21 -0.49 15.72
CA LEU A 112 -8.23 0.29 16.47
C LEU A 112 -7.29 1.10 15.59
N VAL A 113 -7.23 0.80 14.30
CA VAL A 113 -6.34 1.48 13.37
C VAL A 113 -7.15 1.97 12.18
N HIS A 114 -7.02 3.25 11.87
CA HIS A 114 -7.64 3.87 10.71
C HIS A 114 -6.56 4.17 9.67
N LEU A 115 -6.69 3.58 8.48
CA LEU A 115 -5.87 3.91 7.32
C LEU A 115 -6.68 4.80 6.39
N THR A 116 -6.24 6.02 6.17
CA THR A 116 -6.78 6.91 5.15
C THR A 116 -5.85 6.95 3.95
N VAL A 117 -6.41 6.76 2.76
CA VAL A 117 -5.69 6.79 1.49
C VAL A 117 -6.27 7.89 0.62
N SER A 118 -5.43 8.74 0.05
CA SER A 118 -5.84 9.86 -0.81
C SER A 118 -4.90 9.99 -2.01
N GLU A 119 -5.41 10.43 -3.15
CA GLU A 119 -4.58 10.76 -4.32
C GLU A 119 -3.92 12.15 -4.13
N ASN A 120 -2.62 12.23 -4.44
CA ASN A 120 -1.86 13.46 -4.56
C ASN A 120 -2.13 14.13 -5.92
N SER A 121 -1.73 15.40 -6.07
CA SER A 121 -1.88 16.12 -7.34
C SER A 121 -1.02 15.57 -8.49
N ASP A 122 0.01 14.78 -8.17
CA ASP A 122 0.88 14.11 -9.16
C ASP A 122 0.35 12.72 -9.56
N GLY A 123 -0.82 12.31 -9.04
CA GLY A 123 -1.44 11.02 -9.29
C GLY A 123 -0.94 9.88 -8.38
N THR A 124 0.08 10.11 -7.54
CA THR A 124 0.51 9.11 -6.55
C THR A 124 -0.45 9.05 -5.37
N LEU A 125 -0.47 7.95 -4.63
CA LEU A 125 -1.24 7.84 -3.41
C LEU A 125 -0.44 8.33 -2.20
N ARG A 126 -1.17 8.87 -1.23
CA ARG A 126 -0.70 9.17 0.12
C ARG A 126 -1.50 8.34 1.10
N LEU A 127 -0.78 7.56 1.90
CA LEU A 127 -1.33 6.75 2.98
C LEU A 127 -1.05 7.45 4.31
N GLN A 128 -2.04 7.42 5.20
CA GLN A 128 -1.93 7.98 6.54
C GLN A 128 -2.62 7.07 7.56
N PHE A 129 -1.88 6.65 8.57
CA PHE A 129 -2.43 5.93 9.71
C PHE A 129 -2.86 6.89 10.83
N ALA A 130 -3.94 6.54 11.51
CA ALA A 130 -4.43 7.19 12.72
C ALA A 130 -4.88 6.13 13.75
N LYS A 131 -4.89 6.56 15.02
CA LYS A 131 -5.37 5.79 16.18
C LYS A 131 -6.78 6.22 16.55
#